data_AF-A0A7X3YYP8-F1
#
_entry.id   AF-A0A7X3YYP8-F1
#
_cell.length_a   1.000
_cell.length_b   1.000
_cell.length_c   1.000
_cell.angle_alpha   90.00
_cell.angle_beta   90.00
_cell.angle_gamma   90.00
#
_symmetry.space_group_name_H-M   'P 1'
#
loop_
_entity.id
_entity.type
_entity.pdbx_description
1 polymer ?
#
loop_
_entity_poly.entity_id
_entity_poly.type
_entity_poly.pdbx_seq_one_letter_code
_entity_poly.pdbx_strand_id
1 'polypeptide(L)'
;MTTAFSCYHHDNTTTTQRVNIMIVEKSFPIKTEFSPLQDTTPFAGVLPFLKILSDGKILHRLPGERLRSQGWLDGQMVLAVMLLNLLGFDHVSDIDRLEDDRVLCRIVGKVEPHLFGRRRCTLDGRHRGGRKRTFPSPRSIRDWLERCHDGAAGKRRVRGEAWIPPPSVALKRLHRINRAMIHRQVKRKNLTHLTIDIDATIIPSGKRECLSTYRAANGTVPFEKGYQPLMGYCPEPGMIVTNGLNIHQYC
;
A
#
# COMPACT_ATOMS: atom_id res chain seq x y z
N MET A 1 -33.79 -13.55 -14.98
CA MET A 1 -33.49 -14.67 -15.90
C MET A 1 -32.02 -14.99 -15.78
N THR A 2 -31.73 -16.20 -15.30
CA THR A 2 -30.38 -16.71 -15.07
C THR A 2 -29.82 -17.16 -16.42
N THR A 3 -28.65 -16.65 -16.81
CA THR A 3 -27.89 -17.21 -17.93
C THR A 3 -26.51 -17.56 -17.41
N ALA A 4 -26.23 -18.86 -17.36
CA ALA A 4 -24.91 -19.41 -17.08
C ALA A 4 -24.06 -19.37 -18.35
N PHE A 5 -22.78 -19.04 -18.24
CA PHE A 5 -21.81 -19.20 -19.32
C PHE A 5 -20.71 -20.15 -18.88
N SER A 6 -20.50 -21.18 -19.70
CA SER A 6 -19.40 -22.14 -19.64
C SER A 6 -18.27 -21.63 -20.53
N CYS A 7 -17.03 -21.63 -20.06
CA CYS A 7 -15.85 -21.46 -20.91
C CYS A 7 -15.10 -22.79 -20.98
N TYR A 8 -15.03 -23.34 -22.19
CA TYR A 8 -14.21 -24.50 -22.52
C TYR A 8 -12.76 -24.05 -22.74
N HIS A 9 -11.83 -24.68 -22.05
CA HIS A 9 -10.42 -24.67 -22.44
C HIS A 9 -10.17 -25.95 -23.23
N HIS A 10 -9.80 -25.81 -24.50
CA HIS A 10 -9.35 -26.95 -25.29
C HIS A 10 -7.84 -27.07 -25.09
N ASP A 11 -7.42 -27.96 -24.20
CA ASP A 11 -6.06 -28.50 -24.22
C ASP A 11 -6.17 -30.01 -24.14
N ASN A 12 -5.68 -30.65 -25.20
CA ASN A 12 -5.63 -32.09 -25.36
C ASN A 12 -4.62 -32.65 -24.37
N THR A 13 -5.09 -33.21 -23.25
CA THR A 13 -4.67 -34.51 -22.69
C THR A 13 -5.40 -34.78 -21.39
N THR A 14 -5.76 -36.05 -21.22
CA THR A 14 -6.69 -36.63 -20.28
C THR A 14 -6.31 -36.39 -18.81
N THR A 15 -7.15 -35.68 -18.04
CA THR A 15 -7.65 -36.04 -16.69
C THR A 15 -8.46 -34.86 -16.14
N THR A 16 -9.78 -34.98 -16.20
CA THR A 16 -10.75 -33.97 -15.77
C THR A 16 -10.91 -33.98 -14.25
N GLN A 17 -10.04 -33.28 -13.52
CA GLN A 17 -10.36 -32.83 -12.17
C GLN A 17 -11.12 -31.50 -12.25
N ARG A 18 -12.41 -31.54 -11.92
CA ARG A 18 -13.24 -30.34 -11.74
C ARG A 18 -12.79 -29.59 -10.49
N VAL A 19 -11.89 -28.64 -10.65
CA VAL A 19 -11.57 -27.67 -9.60
C VAL A 19 -12.57 -26.50 -9.72
N ASN A 20 -13.70 -26.62 -9.01
CA ASN A 20 -14.66 -25.53 -8.86
C ASN A 20 -14.12 -24.52 -7.82
N ILE A 21 -13.17 -23.66 -8.21
CA ILE A 21 -12.88 -22.45 -7.41
C ILE A 21 -13.74 -21.32 -7.96
N MET A 22 -15.00 -21.29 -7.50
CA MET A 22 -15.92 -20.18 -7.70
C MET A 22 -15.67 -19.16 -6.57
N ILE A 23 -14.88 -18.11 -6.82
CA ILE A 23 -14.92 -16.92 -5.96
C ILE A 23 -16.18 -16.14 -6.34
N VAL A 24 -17.29 -16.46 -5.69
CA VAL A 24 -18.53 -15.68 -5.80
C VAL A 24 -18.54 -14.63 -4.69
N GLU A 25 -17.97 -13.45 -4.97
CA GLU A 25 -18.03 -12.31 -4.06
C GLU A 25 -19.28 -11.46 -4.33
N LYS A 26 -20.33 -11.63 -3.50
CA LYS A 26 -21.61 -10.87 -3.56
C LYS A 26 -21.51 -9.41 -3.07
N SER A 27 -20.31 -8.84 -2.97
CA SER A 27 -20.02 -7.57 -2.28
C SER A 27 -19.78 -6.37 -3.21
N PHE A 28 -19.65 -6.57 -4.52
CA PHE A 28 -19.26 -5.49 -5.45
C PHE A 28 -20.27 -5.30 -6.59
N PRO A 29 -21.06 -4.20 -6.62
CA PRO A 29 -21.79 -3.81 -7.80
C PRO A 29 -20.84 -3.04 -8.73
N ILE A 30 -19.89 -3.73 -9.34
CA ILE A 30 -19.23 -3.23 -10.54
C ILE A 30 -19.99 -3.85 -11.70
N LYS A 31 -20.79 -3.06 -12.42
CA LYS A 31 -21.28 -3.50 -13.74
C LYS A 31 -20.07 -3.55 -14.66
N THR A 32 -19.52 -4.74 -14.86
CA THR A 32 -18.53 -4.99 -15.91
C THR A 32 -19.30 -5.19 -17.21
N GLU A 33 -19.33 -4.16 -18.06
CA GLU A 33 -19.91 -4.27 -19.39
C GLU A 33 -18.79 -4.68 -20.36
N PHE A 34 -19.05 -5.72 -21.15
CA PHE A 34 -18.14 -6.17 -22.19
C PHE A 34 -18.15 -5.13 -23.31
N SER A 35 -17.01 -4.49 -23.58
CA SER A 35 -16.84 -3.58 -24.70
C SER A 35 -15.90 -4.23 -25.70
N PRO A 36 -16.25 -4.28 -27.00
CA PRO A 36 -15.32 -4.75 -28.03
C PRO A 36 -14.11 -3.80 -28.00
N LEU A 37 -12.97 -4.37 -27.62
CA LEU A 37 -11.77 -3.67 -27.14
C LEU A 37 -11.38 -2.45 -27.98
N GLN A 38 -10.98 -1.37 -27.30
CA GLN A 38 -9.98 -0.46 -27.85
C GLN A 38 -8.83 -0.17 -26.87
N ASP A 39 -9.09 -0.08 -25.56
CA ASP A 39 -8.03 0.07 -24.56
C ASP A 39 -8.21 -0.90 -23.37
N THR A 40 -7.18 -1.70 -23.04
CA THR A 40 -7.13 -2.56 -21.83
C THR A 40 -6.05 -2.06 -20.86
N THR A 41 -6.14 -2.46 -19.58
CA THR A 41 -5.07 -2.26 -18.60
C THR A 41 -4.65 -3.60 -17.99
N PRO A 42 -3.35 -3.93 -17.94
CA PRO A 42 -2.86 -5.07 -17.15
C PRO A 42 -3.08 -4.90 -15.64
N PHE A 43 -3.43 -3.69 -15.17
CA PHE A 43 -3.59 -3.36 -13.77
C PHE A 43 -5.06 -3.40 -13.29
N ALA A 44 -5.95 -4.14 -13.97
CA ALA A 44 -7.38 -4.18 -13.62
C ALA A 44 -7.66 -4.60 -12.15
N GLY A 45 -6.73 -5.35 -11.53
CA GLY A 45 -6.79 -5.72 -10.11
C GLY A 45 -6.76 -4.53 -9.13
N VAL A 46 -6.36 -3.33 -9.56
CA VAL A 46 -6.39 -2.12 -8.70
C VAL A 46 -7.80 -1.55 -8.54
N LEU A 47 -8.75 -1.88 -9.43
CA LEU A 47 -10.08 -1.26 -9.46
C LEU A 47 -10.91 -1.54 -8.20
N PRO A 48 -11.01 -2.79 -7.70
CA PRO A 48 -11.70 -3.07 -6.44
C PRO A 48 -11.08 -2.27 -5.28
N PHE A 49 -9.75 -2.12 -5.27
CA PHE A 49 -9.04 -1.38 -4.24
C PHE A 49 -9.38 0.13 -4.28
N LEU A 50 -9.35 0.75 -5.45
CA LEU A 50 -9.75 2.16 -5.62
C LEU A 50 -11.20 2.39 -5.17
N LYS A 51 -12.09 1.44 -5.47
CA LYS A 51 -13.49 1.48 -5.02
C LYS A 51 -13.61 1.41 -3.50
N ILE A 52 -12.91 0.49 -2.84
CA ILE A 52 -12.88 0.39 -1.37
C ILE A 52 -12.39 1.71 -0.75
N LEU A 53 -11.31 2.29 -1.28
CA LEU A 53 -10.76 3.55 -0.78
C LEU A 53 -11.75 4.72 -0.92
N SER A 54 -12.44 4.79 -2.07
CA SER A 54 -13.46 5.81 -2.37
C SER A 54 -14.68 5.67 -1.47
N ASP A 55 -15.31 4.50 -1.42
CA ASP A 55 -16.52 4.23 -0.62
C ASP A 55 -16.20 4.36 0.88
N GLY A 56 -14.98 3.97 1.26
CA GLY A 56 -14.43 4.11 2.60
C GLY A 56 -14.20 5.56 3.03
N LYS A 57 -14.12 6.49 2.08
CA LYS A 57 -13.64 7.88 2.27
C LYS A 57 -12.32 7.91 3.05
N ILE A 58 -11.47 6.91 2.81
CA ILE A 58 -10.25 6.66 3.58
C ILE A 58 -9.27 7.81 3.35
N LEU A 59 -8.99 8.10 2.08
CA LEU A 59 -8.07 9.17 1.68
C LEU A 59 -8.68 10.58 1.81
N HIS A 60 -10.01 10.68 1.86
CA HIS A 60 -10.72 11.95 2.05
C HIS A 60 -10.54 12.49 3.48
N ARG A 61 -10.39 11.61 4.48
CA ARG A 61 -10.33 11.98 5.90
C ARG A 61 -8.92 12.18 6.44
N LEU A 62 -7.91 12.11 5.58
CA LEU A 62 -6.53 12.32 5.97
C LEU A 62 -6.37 13.74 6.56
N PRO A 63 -5.95 13.88 7.83
CA PRO A 63 -5.78 15.18 8.44
C PRO A 63 -4.54 15.88 7.88
N GLY A 64 -4.68 17.16 7.55
CA GLY A 64 -3.56 18.07 7.33
C GLY A 64 -3.02 18.07 5.90
N GLU A 65 -3.81 18.56 4.96
CA GLU A 65 -3.26 19.10 3.71
C GLU A 65 -2.31 20.26 4.02
N ARG A 66 -1.22 20.31 3.24
CA ARG A 66 -0.22 21.37 3.11
C ARG A 66 1.02 21.19 3.98
N LEU A 67 1.87 20.26 3.55
CA LEU A 67 3.32 20.49 3.61
C LEU A 67 3.79 21.34 2.41
N ARG A 68 2.99 21.48 1.35
CA ARG A 68 3.12 22.50 0.30
C ARG A 68 1.75 22.94 -0.23
N SER A 69 1.61 24.23 -0.54
CA SER A 69 0.48 24.79 -1.31
C SER A 69 0.53 24.37 -2.79
N GLN A 70 1.72 24.02 -3.29
CA GLN A 70 2.01 23.63 -4.67
C GLN A 70 2.38 22.14 -4.77
N GLY A 71 2.00 21.50 -5.87
CA GLY A 71 2.34 20.13 -6.25
C GLY A 71 1.36 19.09 -5.71
N TRP A 72 1.86 17.85 -5.67
CA TRP A 72 1.15 16.64 -5.24
C TRP A 72 0.63 16.70 -3.80
N LEU A 73 -0.55 16.13 -3.60
CA LEU A 73 -1.14 15.90 -2.28
C LEU A 73 -0.47 14.70 -1.58
N ASP A 74 -0.41 14.74 -0.24
CA ASP A 74 0.03 13.59 0.54
C ASP A 74 -0.86 12.36 0.28
N GLY A 75 -2.16 12.55 0.08
CA GLY A 75 -3.07 11.47 -0.30
C GLY A 75 -2.73 10.83 -1.65
N GLN A 76 -2.24 11.62 -2.62
CA GLN A 76 -1.79 11.10 -3.92
C GLN A 76 -0.47 10.35 -3.81
N MET A 77 0.44 10.81 -2.96
CA MET A 77 1.68 10.09 -2.64
C MET A 77 1.38 8.74 -1.97
N VAL A 78 0.47 8.73 -0.99
CA VAL A 78 0.02 7.52 -0.30
C VAL A 78 -0.65 6.56 -1.29
N LEU A 79 -1.52 7.06 -2.17
CA LEU A 79 -2.16 6.24 -3.20
C LEU A 79 -1.11 5.60 -4.12
N ALA A 80 -0.13 6.37 -4.60
CA ALA A 80 0.93 5.86 -5.47
C ALA A 80 1.72 4.73 -4.78
N VAL A 81 2.16 4.93 -3.54
CA VAL A 81 2.88 3.91 -2.76
C VAL A 81 1.99 2.68 -2.48
N MET A 82 0.71 2.87 -2.17
CA MET A 82 -0.23 1.75 -1.99
C MET A 82 -0.40 0.92 -3.25
N LEU A 83 -0.52 1.55 -4.42
CA LEU A 83 -0.67 0.85 -5.70
C LEU A 83 0.61 0.09 -6.08
N LEU A 84 1.79 0.67 -5.84
CA LEU A 84 3.06 -0.04 -6.02
C LEU A 84 3.12 -1.31 -5.17
N ASN A 85 2.81 -1.20 -3.88
CA ASN A 85 2.78 -2.34 -2.98
C ASN A 85 1.73 -3.38 -3.37
N LEU A 86 0.53 -2.95 -3.77
CA LEU A 86 -0.57 -3.84 -4.16
C LEU A 86 -0.23 -4.66 -5.41
N LEU A 87 0.50 -4.06 -6.35
CA LEU A 87 0.89 -4.68 -7.60
C LEU A 87 2.21 -5.47 -7.49
N GLY A 88 2.80 -5.54 -6.29
CA GLY A 88 4.04 -6.27 -6.05
C GLY A 88 5.26 -5.63 -6.73
N PHE A 89 5.26 -4.31 -6.91
CA PHE A 89 6.43 -3.61 -7.41
C PHE A 89 7.46 -3.37 -6.30
N ASP A 90 8.71 -3.68 -6.59
CA ASP A 90 9.82 -3.58 -5.63
C ASP A 90 10.52 -2.22 -5.64
N HIS A 91 10.31 -1.40 -6.70
CA HIS A 91 11.03 -0.15 -6.86
C HIS A 91 10.11 1.05 -7.08
N VAL A 92 10.46 2.20 -6.47
CA VAL A 92 9.69 3.46 -6.61
C VAL A 92 9.63 3.94 -8.06
N SER A 93 10.63 3.62 -8.89
CA SER A 93 10.60 3.95 -10.32
C SER A 93 9.59 3.13 -11.12
N ASP A 94 9.08 2.02 -10.60
CA ASP A 94 8.02 1.27 -11.29
C ASP A 94 6.70 2.05 -11.36
N ILE A 95 6.61 3.19 -10.67
CA ILE A 95 5.49 4.13 -10.85
C ILE A 95 5.37 4.61 -12.31
N ASP A 96 6.47 4.64 -13.04
CA ASP A 96 6.46 5.03 -14.45
C ASP A 96 5.69 4.00 -15.29
N ARG A 97 5.68 2.72 -14.91
CA ARG A 97 4.85 1.69 -15.54
C ARG A 97 3.35 1.94 -15.35
N LEU A 98 2.96 2.53 -14.21
CA LEU A 98 1.56 2.93 -13.98
C LEU A 98 1.20 4.18 -14.78
N GLU A 99 2.15 5.11 -14.92
CA GLU A 99 1.98 6.32 -15.71
C GLU A 99 1.85 6.02 -17.22
N ASP A 100 2.59 5.04 -17.71
CA ASP A 100 2.57 4.65 -19.12
C ASP A 100 1.24 3.99 -19.54
N ASP A 101 0.48 3.47 -18.57
CA ASP A 101 -0.85 2.91 -18.81
C ASP A 101 -1.92 4.02 -18.87
N ARG A 102 -2.31 4.36 -20.10
CA ARG A 102 -3.31 5.39 -20.39
C ARG A 102 -4.69 5.08 -19.81
N VAL A 103 -5.08 3.80 -19.74
CA VAL A 103 -6.40 3.39 -19.24
C VAL A 103 -6.44 3.56 -17.73
N LEU A 104 -5.42 3.06 -17.05
CA LEU A 104 -5.27 3.23 -15.61
C LEU A 104 -5.22 4.71 -15.25
N CYS A 105 -4.43 5.51 -15.97
CA CYS A 105 -4.35 6.96 -15.77
C CYS A 105 -5.73 7.63 -15.89
N ARG A 106 -6.49 7.28 -16.93
CA ARG A 106 -7.85 7.79 -17.15
C ARG A 106 -8.80 7.39 -16.01
N ILE A 107 -8.71 6.16 -15.53
CA ILE A 107 -9.54 5.67 -14.42
C ILE A 107 -9.19 6.38 -13.12
N VAL A 108 -7.90 6.45 -12.77
CA VAL A 108 -7.46 7.15 -11.56
C VAL A 108 -7.90 8.61 -11.61
N GLY A 109 -7.68 9.32 -12.72
CA GLY A 109 -8.13 10.70 -12.88
C GLY A 109 -9.64 10.90 -12.64
N LYS A 110 -10.49 9.94 -13.06
CA LYS A 110 -11.95 9.99 -12.78
C LYS A 110 -12.29 9.71 -11.32
N VAL A 111 -11.52 8.86 -10.64
CA VAL A 111 -11.80 8.43 -9.26
C VAL A 111 -11.18 9.37 -8.21
N GLU A 112 -10.11 10.10 -8.54
CA GLU A 112 -9.43 11.03 -7.62
C GLU A 112 -10.35 12.03 -6.90
N PRO A 113 -11.35 12.69 -7.55
CA PRO A 113 -12.27 13.59 -6.85
C PRO A 113 -13.09 12.90 -5.76
N HIS A 114 -13.32 11.60 -5.89
CA HIS A 114 -14.03 10.78 -4.90
C HIS A 114 -13.10 10.30 -3.78
N LEU A 115 -11.82 10.03 -4.11
CA LEU A 115 -10.80 9.65 -3.13
C LEU A 115 -10.42 10.81 -2.21
N PHE A 116 -10.24 12.01 -2.77
CA PHE A 116 -9.67 13.15 -2.05
C PHE A 116 -10.67 14.25 -1.74
N GLY A 117 -11.80 14.32 -2.45
CA GLY A 117 -12.84 15.34 -2.29
C GLY A 117 -12.68 16.51 -3.27
N ARG A 118 -13.78 16.89 -3.94
CA ARG A 118 -13.80 17.88 -5.05
C ARG A 118 -13.09 19.22 -4.74
N ARG A 119 -13.21 19.76 -3.52
CA ARG A 119 -12.57 21.04 -3.13
C ARG A 119 -11.05 20.97 -3.02
N ARG A 120 -10.50 19.76 -2.88
CA ARG A 120 -9.05 19.48 -2.80
C ARG A 120 -8.44 19.18 -4.15
N CYS A 121 -9.28 18.96 -5.17
CA CYS A 121 -8.94 18.50 -6.51
C CYS A 121 -8.93 19.61 -7.56
N THR A 122 -8.52 20.84 -7.23
CA THR A 122 -8.04 21.77 -8.26
C THR A 122 -6.59 21.40 -8.62
N LEU A 123 -6.47 20.22 -9.25
CA LEU A 123 -5.21 19.54 -9.58
C LEU A 123 -4.32 20.39 -10.48
N ASP A 124 -4.92 21.18 -11.37
CA ASP A 124 -4.19 22.04 -12.31
C ASP A 124 -3.64 23.30 -11.65
N GLY A 125 -4.39 23.93 -10.73
CA GLY A 125 -3.91 25.13 -10.02
C GLY A 125 -2.72 24.87 -9.10
N ARG A 126 -2.52 23.61 -8.69
CA ARG A 126 -1.41 23.19 -7.83
C ARG A 126 -0.14 22.86 -8.62
N HIS A 127 -0.19 22.71 -9.94
CA HIS A 127 0.99 22.45 -10.75
C HIS A 127 1.29 23.68 -11.60
N ARG A 128 2.53 24.17 -11.57
CA ARG A 128 2.92 25.30 -12.43
C ARG A 128 2.79 24.82 -13.88
N GLY A 129 1.90 25.45 -14.65
CA GLY A 129 1.62 25.05 -16.03
C GLY A 129 0.71 23.82 -16.17
N GLY A 130 -0.10 23.50 -15.16
CA GLY A 130 -1.04 22.38 -15.20
C GLY A 130 -0.40 21.02 -14.89
N ARG A 131 -1.25 20.02 -14.63
CA ARG A 131 -0.78 18.67 -14.29
C ARG A 131 -0.51 17.86 -15.55
N LYS A 132 0.75 17.45 -15.75
CA LYS A 132 1.17 16.64 -16.91
C LYS A 132 1.15 15.12 -16.66
N ARG A 133 1.13 14.70 -15.39
CA ARG A 133 1.22 13.28 -15.00
C ARG A 133 0.07 12.87 -14.12
N THR A 134 -0.37 11.61 -14.21
CA THR A 134 -1.38 11.06 -13.29
C THR A 134 -0.75 10.59 -11.99
N PHE A 135 0.48 10.12 -11.98
CA PHE A 135 1.19 9.72 -10.78
C PHE A 135 2.38 10.65 -10.47
N PRO A 136 2.76 10.79 -9.19
CA PRO A 136 3.98 11.51 -8.84
C PRO A 136 5.22 10.89 -9.48
N SER A 137 6.22 11.71 -9.80
CA SER A 137 7.48 11.19 -10.33
C SER A 137 8.22 10.35 -9.29
N PRO A 138 9.08 9.40 -9.70
CA PRO A 138 9.86 8.60 -8.76
C PRO A 138 10.62 9.49 -7.76
N ARG A 139 11.16 10.61 -8.25
CA ARG A 139 11.81 11.64 -7.42
C ARG A 139 10.83 12.27 -6.41
N SER A 140 9.63 12.65 -6.86
CA SER A 140 8.63 13.26 -5.97
C SER A 140 8.23 12.30 -4.84
N ILE A 141 8.10 11.01 -5.14
CA ILE A 141 7.81 9.96 -4.15
C ILE A 141 8.97 9.82 -3.18
N ARG A 142 10.22 9.74 -3.66
CA ARG A 142 11.41 9.67 -2.79
C ARG A 142 11.54 10.89 -1.88
N ASP A 143 11.42 12.10 -2.42
CA ASP A 143 11.45 13.35 -1.64
C ASP A 143 10.30 13.40 -0.61
N TRP A 144 9.17 12.76 -0.90
CA TRP A 144 8.08 12.60 0.04
C TRP A 144 8.36 11.57 1.13
N LEU A 145 8.90 10.40 0.79
CA LEU A 145 9.29 9.36 1.74
C LEU A 145 10.41 9.83 2.67
N GLU A 146 11.38 10.59 2.16
CA GLU A 146 12.50 11.11 2.96
C GLU A 146 12.02 12.01 4.10
N ARG A 147 10.91 12.74 3.92
CA ARG A 147 10.29 13.54 4.99
C ARG A 147 9.73 12.70 6.13
N CYS A 148 9.48 11.41 5.89
CA CYS A 148 9.06 10.47 6.92
C CYS A 148 10.25 9.95 7.73
N HIS A 149 11.48 10.10 7.23
CA HIS A 149 12.72 9.67 7.86
C HIS A 149 13.38 10.83 8.62
N ASP A 150 13.98 10.51 9.78
CA ASP A 150 14.88 11.41 10.50
C ASP A 150 16.24 10.71 10.60
N GLY A 151 17.13 11.04 9.66
CA GLY A 151 18.47 10.43 9.59
C GLY A 151 19.38 10.80 10.76
N ALA A 152 19.11 11.91 11.46
CA ALA A 152 19.88 12.30 12.64
C ALA A 152 19.48 11.46 13.86
N ALA A 153 18.23 11.01 13.93
CA ALA A 153 17.72 10.21 15.04
C ALA A 153 18.57 8.94 15.24
N GLY A 154 18.99 8.26 14.16
CA GLY A 154 19.80 7.05 14.23
C GLY A 154 21.13 7.18 14.97
N LYS A 155 21.69 8.40 15.09
CA LYS A 155 22.95 8.66 15.83
C LYS A 155 22.80 8.50 17.34
N ARG A 156 21.57 8.49 17.86
CA ARG A 156 21.26 8.32 19.29
C ARG A 156 21.16 6.85 19.71
N ARG A 157 21.34 5.92 18.77
CA ARG A 157 21.36 4.48 19.05
C ARG A 157 22.57 4.15 19.93
N VAL A 158 22.30 3.52 21.07
CA VAL A 158 23.32 2.94 21.92
C VAL A 158 23.41 1.46 21.62
N ARG A 159 24.64 0.96 21.49
CA ARG A 159 24.89 -0.46 21.27
C ARG A 159 24.36 -1.28 22.46
N GLY A 160 23.68 -2.38 22.19
CA GLY A 160 23.06 -3.26 23.20
C GLY A 160 21.71 -2.80 23.71
N GLU A 161 21.22 -1.62 23.30
CA GLU A 161 19.93 -1.08 23.75
C GLU A 161 18.90 -1.03 22.61
N ALA A 162 17.68 -1.47 22.92
CA ALA A 162 16.55 -1.31 22.03
C ALA A 162 16.17 0.18 21.96
N TRP A 163 16.46 0.81 20.83
CA TRP A 163 16.13 2.22 20.63
C TRP A 163 15.21 2.43 19.43
N ILE A 164 14.03 3.00 19.70
CA ILE A 164 13.03 3.33 18.69
C ILE A 164 13.03 4.85 18.50
N PRO A 165 13.34 5.37 17.30
CA PRO A 165 13.28 6.80 17.05
C PRO A 165 11.85 7.32 17.25
N PRO A 166 11.66 8.49 17.88
CA PRO A 166 10.36 9.13 17.89
C PRO A 166 9.91 9.37 16.43
N PRO A 167 8.65 9.10 16.09
CA PRO A 167 8.20 9.25 14.71
C PRO A 167 8.24 10.72 14.28
N SER A 168 8.73 10.96 13.05
CA SER A 168 8.69 12.28 12.42
C SER A 168 7.26 12.82 12.34
N VAL A 169 7.11 14.13 12.14
CA VAL A 169 5.76 14.73 11.97
C VAL A 169 5.01 14.10 10.81
N ALA A 170 5.69 13.80 9.70
CA ALA A 170 5.10 13.12 8.56
C ALA A 170 4.69 11.68 8.90
N LEU A 171 5.56 10.93 9.59
CA LEU A 171 5.25 9.56 10.00
C LEU A 171 4.08 9.50 11.01
N LYS A 172 3.99 10.44 11.95
CA LYS A 172 2.83 10.59 12.85
C LYS A 172 1.53 10.80 12.07
N ARG A 173 1.58 11.55 10.96
CA ARG A 173 0.41 11.75 10.09
C ARG A 173 0.05 10.46 9.34
N LEU A 174 1.03 9.72 8.82
CA LEU A 174 0.81 8.41 8.21
C LEU A 174 0.19 7.40 9.20
N HIS A 175 0.64 7.37 10.46
CA HIS A 175 0.04 6.53 11.49
C HIS A 175 -1.44 6.84 11.73
N ARG A 176 -1.87 8.11 11.60
CA ARG A 176 -3.30 8.45 11.71
C ARG A 176 -4.13 7.83 10.59
N ILE A 177 -3.56 7.67 9.39
CA ILE A 177 -4.20 7.00 8.26
C ILE A 177 -4.44 5.53 8.57
N ASN A 178 -3.37 4.84 8.98
CA ASN A 178 -3.43 3.43 9.32
C ASN A 178 -4.44 3.18 10.45
N ARG A 179 -4.37 3.99 11.52
CA ARG A 179 -5.32 3.95 12.63
C ARG A 179 -6.76 4.19 12.18
N ALA A 180 -7.01 5.12 11.26
CA ALA A 180 -8.35 5.38 10.75
C ALA A 180 -8.90 4.21 9.92
N MET A 181 -8.05 3.53 9.14
CA MET A 181 -8.43 2.33 8.39
C MET A 181 -8.78 1.17 9.33
N ILE A 182 -7.90 0.87 10.29
CA ILE A 182 -8.12 -0.19 11.29
C ILE A 182 -9.39 0.11 12.09
N HIS A 183 -9.53 1.32 12.63
CA HIS A 183 -10.70 1.71 13.42
C HIS A 183 -12.00 1.59 12.62
N ARG A 184 -11.99 1.92 11.33
CA ARG A 184 -13.17 1.76 10.47
C ARG A 184 -13.55 0.28 10.34
N GLN A 185 -12.57 -0.60 10.14
CA GLN A 185 -12.84 -2.03 9.98
C GLN A 185 -13.33 -2.67 11.29
N VAL A 186 -12.68 -2.35 12.42
CA VAL A 186 -13.08 -2.76 13.77
C VAL A 186 -14.51 -2.30 14.06
N LYS A 187 -14.82 -1.01 13.82
CA LYS A 187 -16.17 -0.46 14.02
C LYS A 187 -17.21 -1.11 13.11
N ARG A 188 -16.89 -1.32 11.82
CA ARG A 188 -17.82 -1.93 10.85
C ARG A 188 -18.22 -3.35 11.26
N LYS A 189 -17.29 -4.10 11.84
CA LYS A 189 -17.52 -5.46 12.33
C LYS A 189 -17.96 -5.52 13.80
N ASN A 190 -18.14 -4.37 14.46
CA ASN A 190 -18.48 -4.25 15.88
C ASN A 190 -17.55 -5.09 16.80
N LEU A 191 -16.26 -5.10 16.49
CA LEU A 191 -15.27 -5.90 17.22
C LEU A 191 -14.88 -5.19 18.52
N THR A 192 -14.99 -5.90 19.64
CA THR A 192 -14.55 -5.43 20.97
C THR A 192 -13.29 -6.14 21.47
N HIS A 193 -12.92 -7.25 20.82
CA HIS A 193 -11.73 -8.06 21.11
C HIS A 193 -11.03 -8.35 19.78
N LEU A 194 -9.69 -8.35 19.80
CA LEU A 194 -8.84 -8.61 18.64
C LEU A 194 -7.73 -9.56 19.03
N THR A 195 -7.56 -10.63 18.25
CA THR A 195 -6.39 -11.49 18.31
C THR A 195 -5.33 -10.88 17.41
N ILE A 196 -4.09 -10.80 17.91
CA ILE A 196 -2.95 -10.37 17.11
C ILE A 196 -1.97 -11.52 17.11
N ASP A 197 -1.90 -12.20 15.98
CA ASP A 197 -0.86 -13.19 15.71
C ASP A 197 0.41 -12.44 15.30
N ILE A 198 1.50 -12.64 16.02
CA ILE A 198 2.71 -11.83 15.86
C ILE A 198 3.79 -12.68 15.22
N ASP A 199 4.19 -12.28 14.02
CA ASP A 199 5.32 -12.83 13.29
C ASP A 199 6.42 -11.79 13.14
N ALA A 200 7.65 -12.27 13.03
CA ALA A 200 8.81 -11.43 12.83
C ALA A 200 9.57 -11.92 11.60
N THR A 201 9.39 -11.21 10.48
CA THR A 201 10.04 -11.56 9.21
C THR A 201 11.41 -10.90 9.14
N ILE A 202 12.46 -11.65 8.82
CA ILE A 202 13.78 -11.09 8.56
C ILE A 202 13.83 -10.57 7.11
N ILE A 203 14.16 -9.28 6.97
CA ILE A 203 14.43 -8.63 5.69
C ILE A 203 15.95 -8.43 5.60
N PRO A 204 16.64 -9.20 4.73
CA PRO A 204 18.08 -9.06 4.54
C PRO A 204 18.44 -7.64 4.08
N SER A 205 19.59 -7.13 4.52
CA SER A 205 20.09 -5.84 4.06
C SER A 205 21.61 -5.82 3.92
N GLY A 206 22.06 -5.33 2.76
CA GLY A 206 23.47 -5.07 2.50
C GLY A 206 23.96 -3.71 2.99
N LYS A 207 23.15 -2.93 3.72
CA LYS A 207 23.57 -1.64 4.25
C LYS A 207 24.74 -1.81 5.22
N ARG A 208 25.75 -0.95 5.10
CA ARG A 208 26.99 -1.04 5.89
C ARG A 208 26.71 -0.94 7.39
N GLU A 209 25.75 -0.10 7.77
CA GLU A 209 25.29 0.15 9.12
C GLU A 209 24.26 -0.88 9.64
N CYS A 210 23.92 -1.91 8.85
CA CYS A 210 22.97 -2.93 9.28
C CYS A 210 23.60 -3.91 10.29
N LEU A 211 22.84 -4.25 11.33
CA LEU A 211 23.25 -5.18 12.38
C LEU A 211 22.96 -6.63 11.98
N SER A 212 23.63 -7.57 12.65
CA SER A 212 23.33 -8.99 12.51
C SER A 212 21.93 -9.31 13.03
N THR A 213 21.26 -10.25 12.39
CA THR A 213 19.97 -10.76 12.87
C THR A 213 20.16 -11.68 14.09
N TYR A 214 19.09 -11.97 14.82
CA TYR A 214 19.17 -12.92 15.94
C TYR A 214 19.58 -14.33 15.48
N ARG A 215 19.23 -14.74 14.25
CA ARG A 215 19.62 -16.03 13.68
C ARG A 215 21.12 -16.13 13.47
N ALA A 216 21.76 -15.03 13.08
CA ALA A 216 23.21 -14.98 13.01
C ALA A 216 23.83 -14.91 14.42
N ALA A 217 23.22 -14.14 15.33
CA ALA A 217 23.72 -13.98 16.69
C ALA A 217 23.64 -15.26 17.54
N ASN A 218 22.63 -16.10 17.33
CA ASN A 218 22.43 -17.37 18.04
C ASN A 218 23.01 -18.59 17.30
N GLY A 219 23.73 -18.38 16.19
CA GLY A 219 24.38 -19.43 15.42
C GLY A 219 23.46 -20.28 14.54
N THR A 220 22.18 -19.91 14.38
CA THR A 220 21.25 -20.60 13.45
C THR A 220 21.73 -20.50 11.99
N VAL A 221 22.36 -19.38 11.62
CA VAL A 221 22.95 -19.16 10.28
C VAL A 221 24.35 -18.54 10.43
N PRO A 222 25.29 -18.84 9.50
CA PRO A 222 26.67 -18.38 9.62
C PRO A 222 26.83 -16.86 9.50
N PHE A 223 26.01 -16.21 8.67
CA PHE A 223 26.01 -14.76 8.50
C PHE A 223 24.68 -14.28 7.92
N GLU A 224 24.04 -13.33 8.61
CA GLU A 224 22.82 -12.67 8.15
C GLU A 224 22.72 -11.28 8.78
N LYS A 225 22.59 -10.25 7.95
CA LYS A 225 22.35 -8.86 8.37
C LYS A 225 21.02 -8.40 7.82
N GLY A 226 20.25 -7.68 8.62
CA GLY A 226 18.93 -7.26 8.19
C GLY A 226 18.15 -6.53 9.25
N TYR A 227 16.89 -6.28 8.90
CA TYR A 227 15.89 -5.72 9.79
C TYR A 227 14.84 -6.79 10.04
N GLN A 228 14.28 -6.83 11.25
CA GLN A 228 13.23 -7.77 11.58
C GLN A 228 12.00 -6.99 12.05
N PRO A 229 11.18 -6.48 11.10
CA PRO A 229 9.93 -5.84 11.45
C PRO A 229 9.00 -6.83 12.14
N LEU A 230 8.35 -6.36 13.21
CA LEU A 230 7.27 -7.08 13.85
C LEU A 230 5.98 -6.87 13.05
N MET A 231 5.46 -7.95 12.49
CA MET A 231 4.22 -7.99 11.72
C MET A 231 3.15 -8.69 12.56
N GLY A 232 2.00 -8.04 12.73
CA GLY A 232 0.84 -8.65 13.37
C GLY A 232 -0.21 -9.00 12.34
N TYR A 233 -0.69 -10.24 12.28
CA TYR A 233 -1.91 -10.57 11.58
C TYR A 233 -3.10 -10.53 12.55
N CYS A 234 -4.17 -9.84 12.16
CA CYS A 234 -5.39 -9.73 12.94
C CYS A 234 -6.56 -10.36 12.13
N PRO A 235 -6.96 -11.60 12.46
CA PRO A 235 -7.89 -12.37 11.64
C PRO A 235 -9.31 -11.80 11.65
N GLU A 236 -9.78 -11.24 12.76
CA GLU A 236 -11.15 -10.75 12.91
C GLU A 236 -11.48 -9.61 11.94
N PRO A 237 -10.65 -8.54 11.83
CA PRO A 237 -10.81 -7.55 10.76
C PRO A 237 -10.31 -8.06 9.40
N GLY A 238 -9.51 -9.13 9.36
CA GLY A 238 -8.84 -9.66 8.18
C GLY A 238 -7.75 -8.72 7.69
N MET A 239 -6.91 -8.24 8.62
CA MET A 239 -5.93 -7.19 8.35
C MET A 239 -4.55 -7.57 8.88
N ILE A 240 -3.52 -7.23 8.11
CA ILE A 240 -2.16 -7.16 8.61
C ILE A 240 -1.99 -5.80 9.30
N VAL A 241 -1.65 -5.83 10.58
CA VAL A 241 -1.33 -4.66 11.41
C VAL A 241 0.16 -4.66 11.68
N THR A 242 0.83 -3.58 11.32
CA THR A 242 2.25 -3.39 11.62
C THR A 242 2.36 -2.27 12.63
N ASN A 243 3.22 -2.45 13.63
CA ASN A 243 3.72 -1.32 14.40
C ASN A 243 5.10 -0.98 13.81
N GLY A 244 5.45 0.31 13.75
CA GLY A 244 6.79 0.76 13.33
C GLY A 244 7.92 0.35 14.29
N LEU A 245 7.70 -0.68 15.11
CA LEU A 245 8.69 -1.34 15.95
C LEU A 245 9.63 -2.12 15.04
N ASN A 246 10.55 -1.41 14.41
CA ASN A 246 11.83 -2.02 14.07
C ASN A 246 12.53 -2.27 15.39
N ILE A 247 12.33 -3.46 15.94
CA ILE A 247 13.10 -3.93 17.09
C ILE A 247 14.50 -4.20 16.56
N HIS A 248 15.33 -3.15 16.54
CA HIS A 248 16.77 -3.31 16.55
C HIS A 248 17.18 -3.75 17.95
N GLN A 249 16.85 -4.99 18.31
CA GLN A 249 17.53 -5.64 19.42
C GLN A 249 18.71 -6.41 18.86
N TYR A 250 19.78 -6.44 19.65
CA TYR A 250 21.03 -7.17 19.43
C TYR A 250 21.95 -6.45 18.42
N CYS A 251 23.12 -5.89 18.78
CA CYS A 251 24.12 -6.21 19.81
C CYS A 251 24.73 -4.94 20.41
#